data_AF-A0A2V9PYT4-F1
#
_entry.id   AF-A0A2V9PYT4-F1
#
_cell.length_a   1.000
_cell.length_b   1.000
_cell.length_c   1.000
_cell.angle_alpha   90.00
_cell.angle_beta   90.00
_cell.angle_gamma   90.00
#
_symmetry.space_group_name_H-M   'P 1'
#
loop_
_entity.id
_entity.type
_entity.pdbx_description
1 polymer ?
#
loop_
_entity_poly.entity_id
_entity_poly.type
_entity_poly.pdbx_seq_one_letter_code
_entity_poly.pdbx_strand_id
1 'polypeptide(L)'
;MNTLTSKLTTTPADLSPTTYAFPGSNPVVSGNGNGSGIVWAVEKGASVLHAYDATKLSTELYNTNQNATRDALAGAIKFAPPLVINGKVYIGTKGHLVVYGTF
;
A
#
# COMPACT_ATOMS: atom_id res chain seq x y z
N MET A 1 12.15 -2.34 -17.79
CA MET A 1 11.97 -2.40 -19.25
C MET A 1 13.32 -2.74 -19.86
N ASN A 2 13.43 -3.83 -20.62
CA ASN A 2 14.67 -4.15 -21.31
C ASN A 2 14.80 -3.27 -22.55
N THR A 3 15.68 -2.26 -22.51
CA THR A 3 15.85 -1.24 -23.55
C THR A 3 16.48 -1.77 -24.83
N LEU A 4 17.08 -2.97 -24.80
CA LEU A 4 17.70 -3.62 -25.95
C LEU A 4 16.71 -4.48 -26.74
N THR A 5 15.60 -4.88 -26.12
CA THR A 5 14.61 -5.79 -26.74
C THR A 5 13.21 -5.20 -26.80
N SER A 6 12.99 -4.03 -26.22
CA SER A 6 11.67 -3.41 -26.04
C SER A 6 10.66 -4.33 -25.34
N LYS A 7 11.14 -5.25 -24.49
CA LYS A 7 10.32 -6.21 -23.75
C LYS A 7 10.20 -5.83 -22.27
N LEU A 8 9.07 -6.19 -21.67
CA LEU A 8 8.91 -6.20 -20.22
C LEU A 8 9.81 -7.30 -19.62
N THR A 9 10.43 -7.02 -18.48
CA THR A 9 11.21 -8.01 -17.74
C THR A 9 10.27 -8.98 -17.05
N THR A 10 10.56 -10.28 -17.09
CA THR A 10 9.75 -11.33 -16.45
C THR A 10 10.07 -11.50 -14.97
N THR A 11 11.28 -11.10 -14.55
CA THR A 11 11.68 -11.03 -13.15
C THR A 11 11.30 -9.67 -12.57
N PRO A 12 10.58 -9.62 -11.43
CA PRO A 12 10.35 -8.39 -10.69
C PRO A 12 11.68 -7.73 -10.31
N ALA A 13 11.75 -6.40 -10.37
CA ALA A 13 12.93 -5.66 -9.91
C ALA A 13 13.04 -5.64 -8.38
N ASP A 14 11.90 -5.71 -7.69
CA ASP A 14 11.81 -5.81 -6.22
C ASP A 14 10.47 -6.42 -5.82
N LEU A 15 10.38 -6.93 -4.59
CA LEU A 15 9.21 -7.56 -3.99
C LEU A 15 9.03 -7.09 -2.55
N SER A 16 7.78 -6.87 -2.14
CA SER A 16 7.45 -6.71 -0.73
C SER A 16 7.57 -8.05 0.02
N PRO A 17 7.85 -8.05 1.33
CA PRO A 17 7.84 -9.27 2.13
C PRO A 17 6.43 -9.88 2.29
N THR A 18 5.38 -9.05 2.14
CA THR A 18 3.99 -9.47 2.31
C THR A 18 3.44 -10.14 1.06
N THR A 19 2.81 -11.30 1.24
CA THR A 19 2.01 -11.97 0.19
C THR A 19 0.54 -11.69 0.41
N TYR A 20 -0.12 -11.15 -0.61
CA TYR A 20 -1.53 -10.76 -0.54
C TYR A 20 -2.44 -11.89 -1.03
N ALA A 21 -2.88 -12.75 -0.11
CA ALA A 21 -3.88 -13.78 -0.41
C ALA A 21 -5.20 -13.15 -0.88
N PHE A 22 -6.08 -13.95 -1.49
CA PHE A 22 -7.39 -13.47 -1.96
C PHE A 22 -8.13 -12.71 -0.84
N PRO A 23 -8.68 -11.51 -1.10
CA PRO A 23 -8.88 -10.88 -2.41
C PRO A 23 -7.79 -9.91 -2.86
N GLY A 24 -6.56 -10.08 -2.37
CA GLY A 24 -5.37 -9.35 -2.80
C GLY A 24 -5.35 -7.90 -2.34
N SER A 25 -4.46 -7.11 -2.96
CA SER A 25 -4.31 -5.68 -2.73
C SER A 25 -4.69 -4.85 -3.96
N ASN A 26 -5.03 -3.58 -3.73
CA ASN A 26 -5.09 -2.55 -4.77
C ASN A 26 -4.06 -1.49 -4.37
N PRO A 27 -2.78 -1.66 -4.75
CA PRO A 27 -1.73 -0.75 -4.33
C PRO A 27 -1.85 0.59 -5.05
N VAL A 28 -1.56 1.69 -4.36
CA VAL A 28 -1.44 3.04 -4.94
C VAL A 28 -0.11 3.65 -4.54
N VAL A 29 0.44 4.48 -5.41
CA VAL A 29 1.70 5.19 -5.15
C VAL A 29 1.40 6.66 -4.91
N SER A 30 1.98 7.21 -3.85
CA SER A 30 2.03 8.65 -3.61
C SER A 30 3.48 9.12 -3.57
N GLY A 31 3.74 10.38 -3.92
CA GLY A 31 5.06 10.98 -3.80
C GLY A 31 4.99 12.50 -3.87
N ASN A 32 6.07 13.16 -3.48
CA ASN A 32 6.19 14.62 -3.44
C ASN A 32 7.13 15.20 -4.51
N GLY A 33 7.52 14.40 -5.50
CA GLY A 33 8.45 14.81 -6.57
C GLY A 33 9.95 14.73 -6.23
N ASN A 34 10.31 14.44 -4.97
CA ASN A 34 11.71 14.44 -4.51
C ASN A 34 12.30 13.03 -4.33
N GLY A 35 11.71 12.01 -4.97
CA GLY A 35 12.16 10.61 -4.85
C GLY A 35 11.65 9.87 -3.59
N SER A 36 10.99 10.55 -2.66
CA SER A 36 10.37 9.94 -1.48
C SER A 36 8.94 9.46 -1.79
N GLY A 37 8.83 8.38 -2.56
CA GLY A 37 7.55 7.75 -2.87
C GLY A 37 7.15 6.71 -1.81
N ILE A 38 5.84 6.53 -1.62
CA ILE A 38 5.28 5.48 -0.77
C ILE A 38 4.30 4.65 -1.59
N VAL A 39 4.44 3.33 -1.51
CA VAL A 39 3.45 2.37 -2.03
C VAL A 39 2.54 1.99 -0.87
N TRP A 40 1.27 2.35 -0.97
CA TRP A 40 0.22 2.01 -0.01
C TRP A 40 -0.54 0.79 -0.51
N ALA A 41 -0.63 -0.26 0.30
CA ALA A 41 -1.26 -1.52 -0.07
C ALA A 41 -2.20 -2.00 1.03
N VAL A 42 -3.47 -2.22 0.69
CA VAL A 42 -4.46 -2.76 1.63
C VAL A 42 -4.52 -4.28 1.48
N GLU A 43 -4.02 -5.00 2.49
CA GLU A 43 -4.24 -6.43 2.64
C GLU A 43 -5.67 -6.68 3.09
N LYS A 44 -6.55 -6.97 2.14
CA LYS A 44 -7.98 -7.10 2.42
C LYS A 44 -8.31 -8.32 3.28
N GLY A 45 -7.57 -9.42 3.12
CA GLY A 45 -7.79 -10.65 3.88
C GLY A 45 -7.53 -10.48 5.37
N ALA A 46 -6.50 -9.71 5.73
CA ALA A 46 -6.14 -9.42 7.11
C ALA A 46 -6.67 -8.07 7.63
N SER A 47 -7.27 -7.24 6.76
CA SER A 47 -7.59 -5.84 7.07
C SER A 47 -6.38 -5.07 7.61
N VAL A 48 -5.29 -5.02 6.82
CA VAL A 48 -4.07 -4.27 7.18
C VAL A 48 -3.76 -3.27 6.07
N LEU A 49 -3.46 -2.02 6.43
CA LEU A 49 -2.82 -1.08 5.51
C LEU A 49 -1.30 -1.19 5.71
N HIS A 50 -0.59 -1.44 4.62
CA HIS A 50 0.86 -1.43 4.53
C HIS A 50 1.34 -0.19 3.77
N ALA A 51 2.51 0.32 4.15
CA ALA A 51 3.22 1.40 3.48
C ALA A 51 4.67 0.97 3.24
N TYR A 52 5.10 0.94 1.99
CA TYR A 52 6.46 0.58 1.61
C TYR A 52 7.18 1.75 0.97
N ASP A 53 8.51 1.75 1.06
CA ASP A 53 9.35 2.62 0.25
C ASP A 53 9.17 2.28 -1.24
N ALA A 54 8.76 3.25 -2.05
CA ALA A 54 8.51 3.03 -3.48
C ALA A 54 9.77 2.74 -4.30
N THR A 55 10.95 3.01 -3.74
CA THR A 55 12.26 2.68 -4.35
C THR A 55 12.78 1.32 -3.91
N LYS A 56 12.23 0.77 -2.81
CA LYS A 56 12.62 -0.52 -2.24
C LYS A 56 11.47 -1.15 -1.44
N LEU A 57 10.59 -1.88 -2.13
CA LEU A 57 9.41 -2.58 -1.59
C LEU A 57 9.74 -3.58 -0.47
N SER A 58 10.97 -4.11 -0.43
CA SER A 58 11.43 -4.93 0.69
C SER A 58 11.51 -4.15 2.03
N THR A 59 11.40 -2.82 1.99
CA THR A 59 11.39 -1.94 3.16
C THR A 59 9.97 -1.49 3.47
N GLU A 60 9.35 -2.09 4.49
CA GLU A 60 8.08 -1.62 5.03
C GLU A 60 8.31 -0.46 6.01
N LEU A 61 7.70 0.68 5.72
CA LEU A 61 7.81 1.91 6.52
C LEU A 61 6.80 1.91 7.67
N TYR A 62 5.60 1.38 7.41
CA TYR A 62 4.49 1.36 8.35
C TYR A 62 3.50 0.26 8.00
N ASN A 63 2.87 -0.33 9.01
CA ASN A 63 1.62 -1.05 8.85
C ASN A 63 0.70 -0.82 10.06
N THR A 64 -0.61 -0.95 9.86
CA THR A 64 -1.61 -0.68 10.92
C THR A 64 -1.51 -1.59 12.15
N ASN A 65 -0.79 -2.70 12.06
CA ASN A 65 -0.57 -3.61 13.18
C ASN A 65 0.64 -3.25 14.04
N GLN A 66 1.53 -2.36 13.59
CA GLN A 66 2.64 -1.85 14.40
C GLN A 66 2.14 -1.15 15.68
N ASN A 67 0.94 -0.57 15.63
CA ASN A 67 0.23 -0.05 16.81
C ASN A 67 -1.29 -0.23 16.66
N ALA A 68 -1.74 -1.49 16.69
CA ALA A 68 -3.14 -1.84 16.44
C ALA A 68 -4.14 -1.16 17.39
N THR A 69 -3.76 -0.80 18.62
CA THR A 69 -4.68 -0.15 19.57
C THR A 69 -5.16 1.23 19.08
N ARG A 70 -4.36 1.87 18.22
CA ARG A 70 -4.64 3.20 17.67
C ARG A 70 -4.86 3.18 16.15
N ASP A 71 -4.21 2.26 15.44
CA ASP A 71 -4.21 2.21 13.97
C ASP A 71 -5.01 1.05 13.34
N ALA A 72 -5.58 0.12 14.13
CA ALA A 72 -6.19 -1.08 13.55
C ALA A 72 -7.21 -0.75 12.44
N LEU A 73 -6.99 -1.36 11.28
CA LEU A 73 -7.95 -1.34 10.19
C LEU A 73 -8.92 -2.51 10.37
N ALA A 74 -10.22 -2.24 10.18
CA ALA A 74 -11.25 -3.27 10.23
C ALA A 74 -12.15 -3.18 9.01
N GLY A 75 -12.58 -4.34 8.51
CA GLY A 75 -13.59 -4.44 7.46
C GLY A 75 -13.13 -3.95 6.10
N ALA A 76 -11.87 -4.21 5.72
CA ALA A 76 -11.41 -3.93 4.35
C ALA A 76 -12.26 -4.70 3.32
N ILE A 77 -12.61 -4.05 2.20
CA ILE A 77 -13.48 -4.62 1.16
C ILE A 77 -12.79 -4.74 -0.20
N LYS A 78 -13.36 -5.57 -1.07
CA LYS A 78 -12.89 -5.76 -2.46
C LYS A 78 -13.15 -4.51 -3.29
N PHE A 79 -12.30 -4.27 -4.29
CA PHE A 79 -12.45 -3.18 -5.25
C PHE A 79 -12.48 -1.76 -4.64
N ALA A 80 -11.87 -1.58 -3.47
CA ALA A 80 -11.70 -0.29 -2.82
C ALA A 80 -10.20 0.07 -2.75
N PRO A 81 -9.64 0.71 -3.79
CA PRO A 81 -8.29 1.26 -3.70
C PRO A 81 -8.25 2.41 -2.68
N PRO A 82 -7.18 2.53 -1.88
CA PRO A 82 -6.99 3.70 -1.02
C PRO A 82 -6.81 4.97 -1.86
N LEU A 83 -7.31 6.10 -1.38
CA LEU A 83 -7.03 7.43 -1.94
C LEU A 83 -5.98 8.13 -1.09
N VAL A 84 -4.94 8.68 -1.71
CA VAL A 84 -3.89 9.41 -0.99
C VAL A 84 -3.81 10.84 -1.50
N ILE A 85 -4.05 11.80 -0.61
CA ILE A 85 -4.00 13.23 -0.94
C ILE A 85 -3.65 14.04 0.30
N ASN A 86 -2.83 15.09 0.13
CA ASN A 86 -2.44 16.02 1.19
C ASN A 86 -1.94 15.33 2.48
N GLY A 87 -1.11 14.29 2.32
CA GLY A 87 -0.54 13.54 3.46
C GLY A 87 -1.53 12.64 4.21
N LYS A 88 -2.71 12.39 3.64
CA LYS A 88 -3.74 11.54 4.23
C LYS A 88 -4.06 10.35 3.34
N VAL A 89 -4.30 9.20 3.96
CA VAL A 89 -4.67 7.93 3.30
C VAL A 89 -6.09 7.57 3.70
N TYR A 90 -6.98 7.56 2.72
CA TYR A 90 -8.41 7.32 2.88
C TYR A 90 -8.74 5.91 2.43
N ILE A 91 -9.32 5.09 3.31
CA ILE A 91 -9.70 3.71 3.03
C ILE A 91 -11.20 3.53 3.25
N GLY A 92 -11.92 3.18 2.19
CA GLY A 92 -13.30 2.72 2.31
C GLY A 92 -13.35 1.32 2.91
N THR A 93 -14.09 1.16 4.02
CA THR A 93 -14.31 -0.12 4.70
C THR A 93 -15.79 -0.48 4.65
N LYS A 94 -16.15 -1.64 5.21
CA LYS A 94 -17.53 -2.05 5.39
C LYS A 94 -18.22 -1.09 6.39
N GLY A 95 -18.90 -0.09 5.85
CA GLY A 95 -19.78 0.82 6.58
C GLY A 95 -19.13 2.11 7.09
N HIS A 96 -17.81 2.30 6.94
CA HIS A 96 -17.10 3.49 7.41
C HIS A 96 -15.95 3.89 6.47
N LEU A 97 -15.45 5.11 6.66
CA LEU A 97 -14.22 5.62 6.03
C LEU A 97 -13.17 5.75 7.12
N VAL A 98 -12.01 5.12 6.94
CA VAL A 98 -10.86 5.25 7.84
C VAL A 98 -9.81 6.16 7.19
N VAL A 99 -9.28 7.11 7.95
CA VAL A 99 -8.31 8.10 7.45
C VAL A 99 -7.05 8.07 8.31
N TYR A 100 -5.90 7.80 7.69
CA TYR A 100 -4.58 7.86 8.32
C TYR A 100 -3.83 9.10 7.88
N GLY A 101 -2.98 9.65 8.75
CA GLY A 101 -2.08 10.77 8.45
C GLY A 101 -1.38 11.27 9.70
N THR A 102 -0.33 12.08 9.52
CA THR A 102 0.31 12.80 10.62
C THR A 102 -0.52 14.02 11.01
N PHE A 103 -0.62 14.29 12.30
CA PHE A 103 -1.28 15.46 12.88
C PHE A 103 -0.38 16.69 12.80
#